data_AF-A0A2H5YBT6-F1
#
_entry.id   AF-A0A2H5YBT6-F1
#
_cell.length_a   1.000
_cell.length_b   1.000
_cell.length_c   1.000
_cell.angle_alpha   90.00
_cell.angle_beta   90.00
_cell.angle_gamma   90.00
#
_symmetry.space_group_name_H-M   'P 1'
#
loop_
_entity.id
_entity.type
_entity.pdbx_description
1 polymer ?
#
loop_
_entity_poly.entity_id
_entity_poly.type
_entity_poly.pdbx_seq_one_letter_code
_entity_poly.pdbx_strand_id
1 'polypeptide(L)' 'MLLLGLWMAGVGTAGPLGYVDPSTGGVILQALLGGMAGLLLLVRLFWGKIKRLFIRRHKAVPAQPARKPTPPVA' A
#
# COMPACT_ATOMS: atom_id res chain seq x y z
N MET A 1 -4.02 -1.11 35.08
CA MET A 1 -5.47 -1.02 35.41
C MET A 1 -5.83 0.33 36.02
N LEU A 2 -5.16 0.80 37.08
CA LEU A 2 -5.41 2.13 37.69
C LEU A 2 -5.09 3.33 36.78
N LEU A 3 -4.02 3.26 35.98
CA LEU A 3 -3.67 4.30 35.00
C LEU A 3 -4.64 4.42 33.82
N LEU A 4 -5.39 3.36 33.52
CA LEU A 4 -6.40 3.34 32.45
C LEU A 4 -7.72 3.98 32.93
N GLY A 5 -8.09 3.76 34.20
CA GLY A 5 -9.27 4.35 34.83
C GLY A 5 -9.14 5.87 35.03
N LEU A 6 -7.93 6.37 35.29
CA LEU A 6 -7.67 7.81 35.45
C LEU A 6 -7.77 8.58 34.11
N TRP A 7 -7.49 7.91 32.99
CA TRP A 7 -7.61 8.50 31.65
C TRP A 7 -9.08 8.63 31.19
N MET A 8 -9.95 7.71 31.62
CA MET A 8 -11.37 7.71 31.27
C MET A 8 -12.19 8.76 32.05
N ALA A 9 -11.71 9.20 33.21
CA ALA A 9 -12.42 10.17 34.07
C ALA A 9 -12.32 11.64 33.58
N GLY A 10 -11.48 11.93 32.58
CA GLY A 10 -11.17 13.29 32.12
C GLY A 10 -11.93 13.79 30.88
N VAL A 11 -12.86 13.03 30.31
CA VAL A 11 -13.57 13.42 29.07
C VAL A 11 -14.79 14.28 29.41
N GLY A 12 -14.60 15.60 29.32
CA GLY A 12 -15.58 16.62 29.65
C GLY A 12 -16.78 16.73 28.69
N THR A 13 -17.86 17.25 29.25
CA THR A 13 -19.14 17.58 28.60
C THR A 13 -19.09 18.96 27.93
N ALA A 14 -19.19 19.05 26.61
CA ALA A 14 -19.45 20.31 25.91
C ALA A 14 -20.28 20.06 24.64
N GLY A 15 -21.36 20.84 24.47
CA GLY A 15 -22.39 20.69 23.43
C GLY A 15 -22.00 21.20 22.03
N PRO A 16 -22.92 21.09 21.04
CA PRO A 16 -22.57 20.97 19.63
C PRO A 16 -22.49 22.32 18.90
N LEU A 17 -21.32 22.64 18.35
CA LEU A 17 -21.12 23.72 17.39
C LEU A 17 -20.13 23.31 16.32
N GLY A 18 -20.58 22.57 15.29
CA GLY A 18 -19.88 22.38 14.01
C GLY A 18 -18.44 21.87 14.05
N TYR A 19 -17.98 21.41 15.20
CA TYR A 19 -16.65 20.88 15.44
C TYR A 19 -16.80 19.38 15.37
N VAL A 20 -16.02 18.74 14.50
CA VAL A 20 -15.86 17.28 14.48
C VAL A 20 -15.68 16.86 15.94
N ASP A 21 -16.61 16.08 16.47
CA ASP A 21 -16.64 15.77 17.90
C ASP A 21 -15.24 15.33 18.34
N PRO A 22 -14.73 15.79 19.51
CA PRO A 22 -13.34 15.53 19.91
C PRO A 22 -12.98 14.03 19.91
N SER A 23 -13.97 13.14 20.03
CA SER A 23 -13.85 11.70 19.81
C SER A 23 -13.63 11.31 18.33
N THR A 24 -14.42 11.87 17.43
CA THR A 24 -14.39 11.60 15.98
C THR A 24 -13.10 12.10 15.33
N GLY A 25 -12.56 13.23 15.77
CA GLY A 25 -11.30 13.78 15.27
C GLY A 25 -10.11 12.84 15.49
N GLY A 26 -10.05 12.19 16.66
CA GLY A 26 -9.01 11.23 16.99
C GLY A 26 -9.06 9.96 16.13
N VAL A 27 -10.25 9.42 15.89
CA VAL A 27 -10.45 8.20 15.09
C VAL A 27 -10.03 8.42 13.63
N ILE A 28 -10.34 9.57 13.06
CA ILE A 28 -9.94 9.92 11.68
C ILE A 28 -8.42 9.99 11.56
N LEU A 29 -7.76 10.67 12.50
CA LEU A 29 -6.29 10.75 12.52
C LEU A 29 -5.65 9.37 12.74
N GLN A 30 -6.19 8.55 13.63
CA GLN A 30 -5.71 7.17 13.85
C GLN A 30 -5.90 6.28 12.64
N ALA A 31 -7.05 6.36 11.97
CA ALA A 31 -7.32 5.61 10.75
C ALA A 31 -6.38 6.04 9.63
N LEU A 32 -6.08 7.34 9.52
CA LEU A 32 -5.13 7.85 8.54
C LEU A 32 -3.70 7.37 8.83
N LEU A 33 -3.23 7.54 10.07
CA LEU A 33 -1.88 7.13 10.48
C LEU A 33 -1.70 5.60 10.41
N GLY A 34 -2.68 4.85 10.91
CA GLY A 34 -2.72 3.40 10.85
C GLY A 34 -2.81 2.87 9.42
N GLY A 35 -3.63 3.51 8.58
CA GLY A 35 -3.74 3.21 7.16
C GLY A 35 -2.43 3.45 6.42
N MET A 36 -1.77 4.59 6.66
CA MET A 36 -0.45 4.88 6.09
C MET A 36 0.60 3.86 6.53
N ALA A 37 0.66 3.54 7.83
CA ALA A 37 1.59 2.54 8.36
C ALA A 37 1.36 1.15 7.74
N GLY A 38 0.10 0.73 7.60
CA GLY A 38 -0.28 -0.51 6.91
C GLY A 38 0.12 -0.51 5.44
N LEU A 39 -0.07 0.61 4.73
CA LEU A 39 0.29 0.75 3.33
C LEU A 39 1.82 0.68 3.14
N LEU A 40 2.58 1.37 3.98
CA LEU A 40 4.05 1.32 4.02
C LEU A 40 4.56 -0.12 4.25
N LEU A 41 3.93 -0.85 5.16
CA LEU A 41 4.23 -2.27 5.40
C LEU A 41 3.94 -3.14 4.18
N LEU A 42 2.80 -2.95 3.53
CA LEU A 42 2.46 -3.66 2.29
C LEU A 42 3.48 -3.37 1.19
N VAL A 43 3.86 -2.11 1.00
CA VAL A 43 4.88 -1.72 0.03
C VAL A 43 6.22 -2.40 0.34
N ARG A 44 6.63 -2.43 1.61
CA ARG A 44 7.87 -3.09 2.04
C ARG A 44 7.82 -4.60 1.81
N LEU A 45 6.69 -5.25 2.12
CA LEU A 45 6.51 -6.69 1.93
C LEU A 45 6.49 -7.09 0.44
N PHE A 46 5.85 -6.28 -0.40
CA PHE A 46 5.68 -6.56 -1.83
C PHE A 46 6.68 -5.84 -2.74
N TRP A 47 7.73 -5.23 -2.18
CA TRP A 47 8.72 -4.45 -2.93
C TRP A 47 9.27 -5.18 -4.17
N GLY A 48 9.50 -6.50 -4.08
CA GLY A 48 9.92 -7.33 -5.20
C GLY A 48 8.90 -7.41 -6.35
N LYS A 49 7.59 -7.56 -6.04
CA LYS A 49 6.52 -7.59 -7.04
C LYS A 49 6.30 -6.21 -7.66
N ILE A 50 6.36 -5.15 -6.85
CA ILE A 50 6.26 -3.76 -7.31
C ILE A 50 7.38 -3.45 -8.30
N LYS A 51 8.63 -3.77 -7.95
CA LYS A 51 9.78 -3.64 -8.87
C LYS A 51 9.59 -4.42 -10.17
N ARG A 52 9.08 -5.65 -10.09
CA ARG A 52 8.83 -6.47 -11.29
C ARG A 52 7.73 -5.87 -12.18
N LEU A 53 6.71 -5.23 -11.59
CA LEU A 53 5.65 -4.55 -12.33
C LEU A 53 6.18 -3.29 -13.03
N PHE A 54 7.12 -2.59 -12.38
CA PHE A 54 7.74 -1.37 -12.92
C PHE A 54 8.83 -1.67 -13.98
N ILE A 55 9.54 -2.79 -13.85
CA ILE A 55 10.55 -3.21 -14.82
C ILE A 55 9.85 -3.94 -15.97
N ARG A 56 9.49 -3.20 -17.02
CA ARG A 56 9.09 -3.77 -18.33
C ARG A 56 10.26 -4.60 -18.87
N ARG A 57 10.17 -5.92 -18.77
CA ARG A 57 11.07 -6.83 -19.49
C ARG A 57 10.63 -6.85 -20.95
N HIS A 58 11.33 -6.12 -21.81
CA HIS A 58 11.34 -6.45 -23.23
C HIS A 58 11.92 -7.87 -23.36
N LYS A 59 11.06 -8.87 -23.51
CA LYS A 59 11.51 -10.16 -24.02
C LYS A 59 11.99 -9.89 -25.43
N ALA A 60 13.31 -9.86 -25.62
CA ALA A 60 13.89 -9.97 -26.94
C ALA A 60 13.35 -11.27 -27.54
N VAL A 61 12.60 -11.14 -28.63
CA VAL A 61 12.20 -12.28 -29.45
C VAL A 61 13.51 -12.96 -29.86
N PRO A 62 13.71 -14.26 -29.54
CA PRO A 62 14.91 -14.96 -29.97
C PRO A 62 14.94 -14.85 -31.50
N ALA A 63 15.99 -14.22 -32.05
CA ALA A 63 16.19 -14.17 -33.48
C ALA A 63 16.17 -15.62 -33.99
N GLN A 64 15.14 -15.97 -34.75
CA GLN A 64 15.06 -17.29 -35.36
C GLN A 64 16.36 -17.51 -36.13
N PRO A 65 17.12 -18.57 -35.83
CA PRO A 65 18.34 -18.84 -36.57
C PRO A 65 17.94 -18.96 -38.03
N ALA A 66 18.51 -18.08 -38.85
CA ALA A 66 18.15 -17.89 -40.26
C ALA A 66 17.95 -19.27 -40.91
N ARG A 67 16.70 -19.54 -41.30
CA ARG A 67 16.32 -20.76 -42.01
C ARG A 67 17.16 -20.79 -43.29
N LYS A 68 18.22 -21.60 -43.30
CA LYS A 68 19.04 -21.78 -44.49
C LYS A 68 18.11 -22.28 -45.61
N PRO A 69 18.08 -21.63 -46.78
CA PRO A 69 17.26 -22.10 -47.89
C PRO A 69 17.71 -23.51 -48.25
N THR A 70 16.79 -24.46 -48.12
CA THR A 70 16.99 -25.84 -48.56
C THR A 70 17.14 -25.79 -50.08
N PRO A 71 18.24 -26.34 -50.65
CA PRO A 71 18.43 -26.35 -52.08
C PRO A 71 17.30 -27.13 -52.76
N PRO A 72 16.89 -26.72 -53.98
CA PRO A 72 15.83 -27.39 -54.70
C PRO A 72 16.21 -28.85 -54.93
N VAL A 73 15.31 -29.76 -54.55
CA VAL A 73 15.43 -31.18 -54.88
C VAL A 73 15.31 -31.28 -56.40
N ALA A 74 16.41 -31.69 -57.03
CA ALA A 74 16.53 -31.91 -58.47
C ALA A 74 15.67 -33.09 -58.94
#